data_AF-A0A6B3E502-F1
#
_entry.id   AF-A0A6B3E502-F1
#
_cell.length_a   1.000
_cell.length_b   1.000
_cell.length_c   1.000
_cell.angle_alpha   90.00
_cell.angle_beta   90.00
_cell.angle_gamma   90.00
#
_symmetry.space_group_name_H-M   'P 1'
#
loop_
_entity.id
_entity.type
_entity.pdbx_description
1 polymer ?
#
loop_
_entity_poly.entity_id
_entity_poly.type
_entity_poly.pdbx_seq_one_letter_code
_entity_poly.pdbx_strand_id
1 'polypeptide(L)'
;MLPWRVLGAAGVLGAAMAAATRLTGHEPDAMTGLLVLRLAALVGGLALAFLFDDPARRTTEAVPVRRPVRAGLRLTLVAPLAAVWWTAVLLLVPAAARPPA
;
A
#
# COMPACT_ATOMS: atom_id res chain seq x y z
N MET A 1 -11.39 -7.44 -13.53
CA MET A 1 -12.02 -6.92 -12.30
C MET A 1 -10.94 -6.35 -11.39
N LEU A 2 -11.21 -5.29 -10.61
CA LEU A 2 -10.20 -4.68 -9.72
C LEU A 2 -10.01 -5.56 -8.46
N PRO A 3 -8.78 -5.83 -8.00
CA PRO A 3 -8.53 -6.70 -6.84
C PRO A 3 -8.79 -5.99 -5.50
N TRP A 4 -10.01 -5.50 -5.30
CA TRP A 4 -10.43 -4.75 -4.11
C TRP A 4 -10.15 -5.48 -2.80
N ARG A 5 -10.29 -6.81 -2.78
CA ARG A 5 -10.00 -7.64 -1.60
C ARG A 5 -8.52 -7.59 -1.21
N VAL A 6 -7.63 -7.63 -2.21
CA VAL A 6 -6.17 -7.57 -1.99
C VAL A 6 -5.77 -6.17 -1.55
N LEU A 7 -6.31 -5.13 -2.19
CA LEU A 7 -6.09 -3.73 -1.81
C LEU A 7 -6.58 -3.44 -0.38
N GLY A 8 -7.79 -3.91 -0.04
CA GLY A 8 -8.36 -3.74 1.29
C GLY A 8 -7.56 -4.49 2.36
N ALA A 9 -7.19 -5.75 2.11
CA ALA A 9 -6.39 -6.53 3.05
C ALA A 9 -4.99 -5.91 3.28
N ALA A 10 -4.32 -5.46 2.22
CA ALA A 10 -3.03 -4.77 2.32
C ALA A 10 -3.16 -3.45 3.09
N GLY A 11 -4.24 -2.70 2.84
CA GLY A 11 -4.54 -1.46 3.55
C GLY A 11 -4.73 -1.67 5.04
N VAL A 12 -5.56 -2.66 5.43
CA VAL A 12 -5.80 -3.03 6.83
C VAL A 12 -4.51 -3.51 7.49
N LEU A 13 -3.74 -4.37 6.82
CA LEU A 13 -2.52 -4.94 7.38
C LEU A 13 -1.48 -3.86 7.69
N GLY A 14 -1.19 -2.96 6.73
CA GLY A 14 -0.20 -1.91 6.97
C GLY A 14 -0.68 -0.85 7.97
N ALA A 15 -1.97 -0.53 7.99
CA ALA A 15 -2.54 0.34 9.03
C ALA A 15 -2.47 -0.31 10.43
N ALA A 16 -2.75 -1.61 10.53
CA ALA A 16 -2.64 -2.36 11.79
C ALA A 16 -1.19 -2.43 12.29
N MET A 17 -0.21 -2.66 11.41
CA MET A 17 1.21 -2.63 11.78
C MET A 17 1.62 -1.25 12.30
N ALA A 18 1.19 -0.17 11.63
CA ALA A 18 1.48 1.19 12.07
C ALA A 18 0.80 1.52 13.41
N ALA A 19 -0.48 1.15 13.59
CA ALA A 19 -1.21 1.34 14.84
C ALA A 19 -0.62 0.56 16.01
N ALA A 20 -0.09 -0.65 15.77
CA ALA A 20 0.55 -1.47 16.79
C ALA A 20 1.71 -0.74 17.49
N THR A 21 2.46 0.11 16.77
CA THR A 21 3.56 0.89 17.35
C THR A 21 3.11 1.91 18.41
N ARG A 22 1.84 2.32 18.39
CA ARG A 22 1.26 3.20 19.41
C ARG A 22 0.64 2.45 20.58
N LEU A 23 0.20 1.21 20.36
CA LEU A 23 -0.50 0.39 21.35
C LEU A 23 0.46 -0.30 22.34
N THR A 24 1.75 -0.39 22.01
CA THR A 24 2.78 -1.01 22.86
C THR A 24 3.17 -0.20 24.10
N GLY A 25 2.65 1.02 24.27
CA GLY A 25 2.82 1.84 25.48
C GLY A 25 4.25 2.36 25.74
N HIS A 26 5.23 1.95 24.92
CA HIS A 26 6.60 2.46 24.89
C HIS A 26 6.78 3.28 23.62
N GLU A 27 7.52 4.40 23.70
CA GLU A 27 7.94 5.09 22.48
C GLU A 27 8.77 4.13 21.63
N PRO A 28 8.34 3.83 20.39
CA PRO A 28 9.07 2.93 19.53
C PRO A 28 10.41 3.59 19.14
N ASP A 29 11.49 2.82 19.28
CA ASP A 29 12.81 3.21 18.80
C ASP A 29 12.76 3.58 17.29
N ALA A 30 13.63 4.49 16.86
CA ALA A 30 13.65 5.00 15.49
C ALA A 30 13.86 3.88 14.45
N MET A 31 14.65 2.86 14.78
CA MET A 31 14.83 1.69 13.91
C MET A 31 13.53 0.89 13.73
N THR A 32 12.73 0.77 14.79
CA THR A 32 11.44 0.07 14.76
C THR A 32 10.43 0.81 13.89
N GLY A 33 10.35 2.14 14.02
CA GLY A 33 9.50 2.97 13.17
C GLY A 33 9.87 2.86 11.69
N LEU A 34 11.17 2.88 11.37
CA LEU A 34 11.69 2.69 10.02
C LEU A 34 11.34 1.31 9.43
N LEU A 35 11.50 0.24 10.19
CA LEU A 35 11.16 -1.11 9.75
C LEU A 35 9.67 -1.27 9.47
N VAL A 36 8.80 -0.70 10.32
CA VAL A 36 7.34 -0.72 10.13
C VAL A 36 6.94 0.04 8.87
N LEU A 37 7.50 1.24 8.64
CA LEU A 37 7.26 2.00 7.40
C LEU A 37 7.71 1.23 6.15
N ARG A 38 8.86 0.55 6.23
CA ARG A 38 9.39 -0.26 5.13
C ARG A 38 8.49 -1.47 4.84
N LEU A 39 8.02 -2.17 5.87
CA LEU A 39 7.07 -3.27 5.71
C LEU A 39 5.74 -2.79 5.13
N ALA A 40 5.21 -1.66 5.61
CA ALA A 40 3.99 -1.06 5.06
C ALA A 40 4.17 -0.70 3.57
N ALA A 41 5.31 -0.10 3.20
CA ALA A 41 5.63 0.21 1.81
C ALA A 41 5.70 -1.06 0.93
N LEU A 42 6.31 -2.15 1.43
CA LEU A 42 6.39 -3.42 0.72
C LEU A 42 5.00 -4.05 0.51
N VAL A 43 4.14 -4.04 1.54
CA VAL A 43 2.77 -4.56 1.47
C VAL A 43 1.91 -3.75 0.49
N GLY A 44 2.01 -2.41 0.55
CA GLY A 44 1.34 -1.52 -0.41
C GLY A 44 1.82 -1.73 -1.84
N GLY A 45 3.14 -1.85 -2.03
CA GLY A 45 3.75 -2.12 -3.33
C GLY A 45 3.33 -3.47 -3.92
N LEU A 46 3.22 -4.51 -3.08
CA LEU A 46 2.75 -5.83 -3.50
C LEU A 46 1.28 -5.77 -3.95
N ALA A 47 0.41 -5.06 -3.22
CA ALA A 47 -0.98 -4.88 -3.62
C ALA A 47 -1.12 -4.11 -4.94
N LEU A 48 -0.25 -3.12 -5.19
CA LEU A 48 -0.15 -2.44 -6.48
C LEU A 48 0.36 -3.40 -7.57
N ALA A 49 1.27 -4.33 -7.29
CA ALA A 49 1.68 -5.34 -8.27
C ALA A 49 0.49 -6.21 -8.71
N PHE A 50 -0.37 -6.64 -7.78
CA PHE A 50 -1.62 -7.35 -8.09
C PHE A 50 -2.63 -6.52 -8.89
N LEU A 51 -2.61 -5.18 -8.77
CA LEU A 51 -3.44 -4.30 -9.59
C LEU A 51 -3.05 -4.37 -11.08
N PHE A 52 -1.75 -4.52 -11.35
CA PHE A 52 -1.20 -4.63 -12.69
C PHE A 52 -1.21 -6.07 -13.21
N ASP A 53 -1.13 -7.06 -12.32
CA ASP A 53 -1.24 -8.46 -12.67
C ASP A 53 -2.71 -8.81 -12.92
N ASP A 54 -3.06 -8.96 -14.19
CA ASP A 54 -4.40 -9.37 -14.62
C ASP A 54 -4.37 -10.88 -14.95
N PRO A 55 -4.74 -11.78 -14.01
CA PRO A 55 -4.60 -13.22 -14.19
C PRO A 55 -5.48 -13.77 -15.33
N ALA A 56 -6.56 -13.07 -15.70
CA ALA A 56 -7.45 -13.44 -16.80
C ALA A 56 -6.83 -13.20 -18.20
N ARG A 57 -5.69 -12.50 -18.27
CA ARG A 57 -5.05 -12.13 -19.53
C ARG A 57 -4.46 -13.32 -20.31
N ARG A 58 -4.35 -14.50 -19.69
CA ARG A 58 -3.87 -15.71 -20.36
C ARG A 58 -4.94 -16.44 -21.15
N THR A 59 -6.23 -16.14 -20.94
CA THR A 59 -7.32 -16.98 -21.48
C THR A 59 -8.39 -16.24 -22.27
N THR A 60 -8.51 -14.90 -22.21
CA THR A 60 -9.61 -14.19 -22.90
C THR A 60 -9.19 -12.86 -23.55
N GLU A 61 -9.50 -12.78 -24.84
CA GLU A 61 -9.68 -11.60 -25.72
C GLU A 61 -8.48 -10.73 -26.14
N ALA A 62 -8.39 -10.56 -27.47
CA ALA A 62 -7.64 -9.50 -28.14
C ALA A 62 -8.32 -8.14 -27.84
N VAL A 63 -8.04 -7.57 -26.68
CA VAL A 63 -8.54 -6.24 -26.31
C VAL A 63 -7.84 -5.18 -27.18
N PRO A 64 -8.57 -4.34 -27.95
CA PRO A 64 -7.99 -3.34 -28.85
C PRO A 64 -7.28 -2.18 -28.11
N VAL A 65 -7.43 -2.10 -26.78
CA VAL A 65 -6.84 -1.07 -25.94
C VAL A 65 -5.41 -1.43 -25.54
N ARG A 66 -4.47 -0.51 -25.83
CA ARG A 66 -3.06 -0.60 -25.46
C ARG A 66 -2.88 -0.80 -23.94
N ARG A 67 -1.97 -1.71 -23.55
CA ARG A 67 -1.58 -1.99 -22.15
C ARG A 67 -1.38 -0.74 -21.26
N PRO A 68 -0.60 0.29 -21.66
CA PRO A 68 -0.34 1.44 -20.78
C PRO A 68 -1.59 2.24 -20.42
N VAL A 69 -2.56 2.36 -21.35
CA VAL A 69 -3.81 3.10 -21.12
C VAL A 69 -4.64 2.44 -20.02
N ARG A 70 -4.78 1.12 -20.08
CA ARG A 70 -5.51 0.35 -19.06
C ARG A 70 -4.83 0.39 -17.69
N ALA A 71 -3.50 0.33 -17.66
CA ALA A 71 -2.74 0.44 -16.41
C ALA A 71 -2.88 1.84 -15.79
N GLY A 72 -2.76 2.89 -16.59
CA GLY A 72 -2.93 4.28 -16.14
C GLY A 72 -4.32 4.57 -15.60
N LEU A 73 -5.38 4.04 -16.23
CA LEU A 73 -6.75 4.20 -15.74
C LEU A 73 -6.98 3.48 -14.40
N ARG A 74 -6.40 2.28 -14.23
CA ARG A 74 -6.44 1.56 -12.94
C ARG A 74 -5.66 2.30 -11.85
N LEU A 75 -4.51 2.86 -12.21
CA LEU A 75 -3.66 3.65 -11.32
C LEU A 75 -4.38 4.91 -10.84
N THR A 76 -4.99 5.67 -11.74
CA THR A 76 -5.70 6.92 -11.41
C THR A 76 -6.85 6.71 -10.43
N LEU A 77 -7.53 5.57 -10.50
CA LEU A 77 -8.58 5.19 -9.54
C LEU A 77 -8.03 4.84 -8.15
N VAL A 78 -6.88 4.17 -8.08
CA VAL A 78 -6.32 3.66 -6.80
C VAL A 78 -5.37 4.66 -6.15
N ALA A 79 -4.70 5.52 -6.92
CA ALA A 79 -3.75 6.52 -6.45
C ALA A 79 -4.26 7.43 -5.31
N PRO A 80 -5.47 8.04 -5.38
CA PRO A 80 -5.94 8.89 -4.29
C PRO A 80 -6.16 8.09 -3.00
N LEU A 81 -6.69 6.87 -3.10
CA LEU A 81 -6.89 5.99 -1.94
C LEU A 81 -5.55 5.55 -1.34
N ALA A 82 -4.58 5.21 -2.19
CA ALA A 82 -3.22 4.86 -1.76
C ALA A 82 -2.51 6.03 -1.08
N ALA A 83 -2.71 7.26 -1.57
CA ALA A 83 -2.17 8.47 -0.95
C ALA A 83 -2.76 8.69 0.45
N VAL A 84 -4.10 8.66 0.58
CA VAL A 84 -4.78 8.81 1.88
C VAL A 84 -4.31 7.74 2.87
N TRP A 85 -4.22 6.49 2.42
CA TRP A 85 -3.74 5.39 3.24
C TRP A 85 -2.29 5.58 3.67
N TRP A 86 -1.40 5.97 2.76
CA TRP A 86 0.01 6.22 3.08
C TRP A 86 0.16 7.37 4.07
N THR A 87 -0.60 8.45 3.90
CA THR A 87 -0.64 9.55 4.87
C THR A 87 -1.08 9.06 6.25
N ALA A 88 -2.11 8.21 6.34
CA ALA A 88 -2.54 7.63 7.60
C ALA A 88 -1.43 6.79 8.27
N VAL A 89 -0.73 5.95 7.50
CA VAL A 89 0.42 5.16 7.98
C VAL A 89 1.52 6.08 8.53
N LEU A 90 1.85 7.16 7.82
CA LEU A 90 2.85 8.13 8.27
C LEU A 90 2.45 8.86 9.55
N LEU A 91 1.16 9.16 9.72
CA LEU A 91 0.64 9.81 10.93
C LEU A 91 0.54 8.84 12.10
N LEU A 92 0.34 7.55 11.84
CA LEU A 92 0.32 6.51 12.87
C LEU A 92 1.70 6.26 13.48
N VAL A 93 2.78 6.33 12.69
CA VAL A 93 4.16 6.19 13.21
C VAL A 93 4.58 7.46 13.97
N PRO A 94 5.01 7.37 15.25
CA PRO A 94 5.40 8.52 16.06
C PRO A 94 6.56 9.33 15.46
N ALA A 95 6.52 10.66 15.62
CA ALA A 95 7.53 11.57 15.08
C ALA A 95 8.94 11.32 15.67
N ALA A 96 9.02 10.87 16.93
CA ALA A 96 10.28 10.50 17.60
C ALA A 96 11.02 9.35 16.89
N ALA A 97 10.30 8.53 16.11
CA ALA A 97 10.87 7.43 15.36
C ALA A 97 11.21 7.76 13.89
N ARG A 98 11.03 9.02 13.46
CA ARG A 98 11.50 9.47 12.14
C ARG A 98 12.99 9.82 12.24
N PRO A 99 13.82 9.37 11.28
CA PRO A 99 15.23 9.77 11.25
C PRO A 99 15.35 11.30 11.17
N PRO A 100 16.35 11.90 11.83
CA PRO A 100 16.58 13.33 11.77
C PRO A 100 16.81 13.75 10.30
N ALA A 101 16.20 14.87 9.92
CA ALA A 101 16.37 15.50 8.62
C ALA A 101 17.77 16.14 8.49
#